data_AF-A0A6C0CTG4-F1
#
_entry.id   AF-A0A6C0CTG4-F1
#
_cell.length_a   1.000
_cell.length_b   1.000
_cell.length_c   1.000
_cell.angle_alpha   90.00
_cell.angle_beta   90.00
_cell.angle_gamma   90.00
#
_symmetry.space_group_name_H-M   'P 1'
#
loop_
_entity.id
_entity.type
_entity.pdbx_description
1 polymer ?
#
loop_
_entity_poly.entity_id
_entity_poly.type
_entity_poly.pdbx_seq_one_letter_code
_entity_poly.pdbx_strand_id
1 'polypeptide(L)'
;MNNIYVVIENGEPYTIAYTSFESAVAAAKEKHKHTMEEQLREADGGLMCSDLDTPENKLTGKTYLYVEKGIHIYIHKLPIMSF
;
A
#
# COMPACT_ATOMS: atom_id res chain seq x y z
N MET A 1 -21.49 1.39 -6.94
CA MET A 1 -21.03 0.30 -6.05
C MET A 1 -20.13 0.90 -4.99
N ASN A 2 -20.47 0.72 -3.72
CA ASN A 2 -19.55 1.09 -2.64
C ASN A 2 -18.41 0.10 -2.65
N ASN A 3 -17.18 0.59 -2.72
CA ASN A 3 -15.99 -0.25 -2.63
C ASN A 3 -15.24 0.08 -1.35
N ILE A 4 -14.53 -0.90 -0.82
CA ILE A 4 -13.54 -0.72 0.23
C ILE A 4 -12.18 -1.13 -0.30
N TYR A 5 -11.15 -0.64 0.36
CA TYR A 5 -9.76 -0.93 0.07
C TYR A 5 -9.18 -1.69 1.26
N VAL A 6 -8.59 -2.85 1.01
CA VAL A 6 -7.94 -3.68 2.02
C VAL A 6 -6.46 -3.74 1.71
N VAL A 7 -5.63 -3.49 2.72
CA VAL A 7 -4.17 -3.59 2.64
C VAL A 7 -3.77 -4.99 3.12
N ILE A 8 -2.96 -5.69 2.34
CA ILE A 8 -2.39 -6.99 2.68
C ILE A 8 -0.87 -6.85 2.61
N GLU A 9 -0.20 -7.06 3.74
CA GLU A 9 1.25 -6.99 3.86
C GLU A 9 1.81 -8.38 4.10
N ASN A 10 2.68 -8.85 3.20
CA ASN A 10 3.31 -10.17 3.29
C ASN A 10 2.32 -11.34 3.52
N GLY A 11 1.12 -11.21 2.94
CA GLY A 11 0.05 -12.20 3.08
C GLY A 11 -0.94 -11.91 4.20
N GLU A 12 -0.65 -10.99 5.11
CA GLU A 12 -1.48 -10.66 6.27
C GLU A 12 -2.29 -9.37 6.05
N PRO A 13 -3.62 -9.40 6.17
CA PRO A 13 -4.44 -8.21 6.02
C PRO A 13 -4.31 -7.28 7.23
N TYR A 14 -4.37 -5.97 6.96
CA TYR A 14 -4.57 -4.99 8.04
C TYR A 14 -5.95 -5.19 8.67
N THR A 15 -6.08 -4.80 9.94
CA THR A 15 -7.33 -4.91 10.71
C THR A 15 -8.38 -3.87 10.30
N ILE A 16 -7.99 -2.88 9.49
CA ILE A 16 -8.84 -1.76 9.06
C ILE A 16 -9.01 -1.82 7.54
N ALA A 17 -10.24 -1.62 7.09
CA ALA A 17 -10.56 -1.36 5.69
C ALA A 17 -10.72 0.15 5.45
N TYR A 18 -10.37 0.60 4.25
CA TYR A 18 -10.32 2.01 3.88
C TYR A 18 -11.39 2.31 2.81
N THR A 19 -11.83 3.57 2.73
CA THR A 19 -12.83 4.01 1.75
C THR A 19 -12.22 4.56 0.47
N SER A 20 -10.90 4.82 0.46
CA SER A 20 -10.17 5.29 -0.72
C SER A 20 -8.83 4.60 -0.89
N PHE A 21 -8.31 4.59 -2.11
CA PHE A 21 -6.98 4.06 -2.41
C PHE A 21 -5.90 4.88 -1.70
N GLU A 22 -6.04 6.20 -1.69
CA GLU A 22 -5.07 7.12 -1.09
C GLU A 22 -4.94 6.92 0.42
N SER A 23 -6.05 6.65 1.10
CA SER A 23 -6.02 6.39 2.56
C SER A 23 -5.38 5.04 2.88
N ALA A 24 -5.59 4.02 2.06
CA ALA A 24 -4.90 2.74 2.17
C ALA A 24 -3.38 2.87 1.95
N VAL A 25 -2.96 3.63 0.92
CA VAL A 25 -1.54 3.93 0.66
C VAL A 25 -0.93 4.71 1.81
N ALA A 26 -1.61 5.76 2.29
CA ALA A 26 -1.12 6.59 3.40
C ALA A 26 -0.92 5.77 4.67
N ALA A 27 -1.84 4.85 5.00
CA ALA A 27 -1.69 3.97 6.15
C ALA A 27 -0.52 2.99 6.01
N ALA A 28 -0.31 2.45 4.80
CA ALA A 28 0.84 1.62 4.50
C ALA A 28 2.17 2.39 4.66
N LYS A 29 2.22 3.63 4.14
CA LYS A 29 3.37 4.54 4.29
C LYS A 29 3.64 4.91 5.75
N GLU A 30 2.61 5.25 6.51
CA GLU A 30 2.75 5.64 7.92
C GLU A 30 3.28 4.48 8.77
N LYS A 31 2.79 3.25 8.55
CA LYS A 31 3.26 2.06 9.28
C LYS A 31 4.76 1.81 9.06
N HIS A 32 5.24 2.02 7.84
CA HIS A 32 6.64 1.76 7.44
C HIS A 32 7.51 3.02 7.38
N LYS A 33 7.02 4.14 7.93
CA LYS A 33 7.70 5.43 7.84
C LYS A 33 9.14 5.39 8.32
N HIS A 34 9.41 4.74 9.45
CA HIS A 34 10.77 4.61 9.97
C HIS A 34 11.69 3.85 9.00
N THR A 35 11.21 2.75 8.43
CA THR A 35 11.95 1.95 7.44
C THR A 35 12.24 2.77 6.17
N MET A 36 11.29 3.61 5.74
CA MET A 36 11.49 4.52 4.63
C MET A 36 12.49 5.64 4.96
N GLU A 37 12.41 6.25 6.14
CA GLU A 37 13.35 7.28 6.59
C GLU A 37 14.79 6.75 6.70
N GLU A 38 14.95 5.52 7.19
CA GLU A 38 16.24 4.81 7.24
C GLU A 38 16.78 4.59 5.82
N GLN A 39 15.95 4.13 4.90
CA GLN A 39 16.32 3.97 3.48
C GLN A 39 16.71 5.30 2.83
N LEU A 40 16.03 6.41 3.16
CA LEU A 40 16.35 7.72 2.60
C LEU A 40 17.74 8.16 3.02
N ARG A 41 18.08 7.89 4.28
CA ARG A 41 19.38 8.18 4.86
C ARG A 41 20.46 7.28 4.26
N GLU A 42 20.19 5.98 4.07
CA GLU A 42 21.13 5.04 3.44
C GLU A 42 21.36 5.34 1.96
N ALA A 43 20.34 5.81 1.24
CA ALA A 43 20.42 6.13 -0.18
C ALA A 43 21.10 7.47 -0.49
N ASP A 44 21.49 8.26 0.53
CA ASP A 44 22.03 9.62 0.39
C ASP A 44 21.17 10.53 -0.53
N GLY A 45 19.84 10.39 -0.44
CA GLY A 45 18.90 11.10 -1.30
C GLY A 45 18.70 10.51 -2.71
N GLY A 46 19.26 9.34 -2.99
CA GLY A 46 19.05 8.58 -4.23
C GLY A 46 17.62 8.05 -4.40
N LEU A 47 17.27 7.65 -5.63
CA LEU A 47 15.98 7.04 -5.97
C LEU A 47 15.71 5.80 -5.09
N MET A 48 14.72 5.89 -4.22
CA MET A 48 14.25 4.75 -3.45
C MET A 48 13.64 3.71 -4.37
N CYS A 49 14.05 2.44 -4.25
CA CYS A 49 13.35 1.29 -4.83
C CYS A 49 12.08 0.97 -4.04
N SER A 50 11.24 1.96 -3.78
CA SER A 50 9.92 1.77 -3.21
C SER A 50 8.88 2.27 -4.20
N ASP A 51 8.21 1.34 -4.89
CA ASP A 51 7.08 1.59 -5.80
C ASP A 51 5.82 2.00 -5.01
N LEU A 52 5.97 2.94 -4.08
CA LEU A 52 4.89 3.38 -3.19
C LEU A 52 4.03 4.49 -3.81
N ASP A 53 4.46 5.07 -4.92
CA ASP A 53 3.71 6.06 -5.70
C ASP A 53 3.06 5.45 -6.96
N THR A 54 2.96 4.11 -7.01
CA THR A 54 2.25 3.43 -8.09
C THR A 54 0.77 3.85 -8.10
N PRO A 55 0.23 4.32 -9.24
CA PRO A 55 -1.17 4.69 -9.34
C PRO A 55 -2.09 3.47 -9.14
N GLU A 56 -3.32 3.71 -8.66
CA GLU A 56 -4.33 2.65 -8.50
C GLU A 56 -4.51 1.87 -9.82
N ASN A 57 -4.36 0.54 -9.76
CA ASN A 57 -4.73 -0.30 -10.88
C ASN A 57 -6.24 -0.48 -10.93
N LYS A 58 -6.92 0.42 -11.65
CA LYS A 58 -8.38 0.43 -11.79
C LYS A 58 -8.93 -0.75 -12.60
N LEU A 59 -8.11 -1.40 -13.44
CA LEU A 59 -8.53 -2.52 -14.28
C LEU A 59 -8.70 -3.79 -13.46
N THR A 60 -7.72 -4.11 -12.61
CA THR A 60 -7.72 -5.33 -11.81
C THR A 60 -8.28 -5.11 -10.39
N GLY A 61 -8.32 -3.86 -9.93
CA GLY A 61 -8.60 -3.52 -8.54
C GLY A 61 -7.51 -3.99 -7.57
N LYS A 62 -6.33 -4.37 -8.09
CA LYS A 62 -5.20 -4.85 -7.28
C LYS A 62 -3.96 -4.03 -7.61
N THR A 63 -3.49 -3.26 -6.64
CA THR A 63 -2.23 -2.53 -6.75
C THR A 63 -1.19 -3.18 -5.86
N TYR A 64 0.01 -3.36 -6.38
CA TYR A 64 1.15 -3.87 -5.63
C TYR A 64 2.11 -2.73 -5.36
N LEU A 65 2.59 -2.65 -4.12
CA LEU A 65 3.59 -1.71 -3.65
C LEU A 65 4.71 -2.53 -3.02
N TYR A 66 5.94 -2.18 -3.35
CA TYR A 66 7.12 -2.76 -2.73
C TYR A 66 7.76 -1.74 -1.80
N VAL A 67 8.06 -2.18 -0.58
CA VAL A 67 8.93 -1.48 0.36
C VAL A 67 10.17 -2.36 0.55
N GLU A 68 11.33 -1.76 0.37
CA GLU A 68 12.64 -2.39 0.57
C GLU A 68 12.72 -3.15 1.91
N LYS A 69 13.64 -4.11 2.01
CA LYS A 69 13.70 -5.14 3.09
C LYS A 69 12.61 -6.23 2.98
N GLY A 70 12.10 -6.50 1.79
CA GLY A 70 11.19 -7.62 1.53
C GLY A 70 9.76 -7.40 2.03
N ILE A 71 9.31 -6.15 2.09
CA ILE A 71 7.95 -5.81 2.49
C ILE A 71 7.09 -5.68 1.23
N HIS A 72 6.21 -6.65 1.04
CA HIS A 72 5.29 -6.74 -0.10
C HIS A 72 3.90 -6.31 0.33
N ILE A 73 3.37 -5.24 -0.27
CA ILE A 73 2.06 -4.69 0.09
C ILE A 73 1.13 -4.77 -1.11
N TYR A 74 -0.05 -5.33 -0.91
CA TYR A 74 -1.13 -5.36 -1.89
C TYR A 74 -2.31 -4.55 -1.39
N ILE A 75 -2.82 -3.66 -2.23
CA ILE A 75 -4.05 -2.91 -1.98
C ILE A 75 -5.12 -3.47 -2.91
N HIS A 76 -6.15 -4.05 -2.30
CA HIS A 76 -7.28 -4.67 -2.99
C HIS A 76 -8.50 -3.78 -2.90
N LYS A 77 -9.05 -3.38 -4.05
CA LYS A 77 -10.36 -2.76 -4.18
C LYS A 77 -11.43 -3.84 -4.24
N LEU A 78 -12.28 -3.90 -3.23
CA LEU A 78 -13.32 -4.91 -3.09
C LEU A 78 -14.71 -4.25 -3.12
N PRO A 79 -15.65 -4.75 -3.93
CA PRO A 79 -17.02 -4.26 -3.92
C PRO A 79 -17.78 -4.74 -2.68
N ILE A 80 -18.54 -3.85 -2.06
CA ILE A 80 -19.50 -4.19 -1.02
C ILE A 80 -20.75 -4.74 -1.71
N MET A 81 -21.03 -6.03 -1.49
CA MET A 81 -22.30 -6.63 -1.90
C MET A 81 -23.34 -6.37 -0.81
N SER A 82 -24.48 -5.80 -1.18
CA SER A 82 -25.70 -5.81 -0.35
C SER A 82 -26.58 -6.96 -0.82
N PHE A 83 -26.87 -7.89 0.08
CA PHE A 83 -27.84 -8.97 -0.14
C PHE A 83 -29.22 -8.56 0.39
#